data_AF-A0A1A9RIX4-F1
#
_entry.id   AF-A0A1A9RIX4-F1
#
_cell.length_a   1.000
_cell.length_b   1.000
_cell.length_c   1.000
_cell.angle_alpha   90.00
_cell.angle_beta   90.00
_cell.angle_gamma   90.00
#
_symmetry.space_group_name_H-M   'P 1'
#
loop_
_entity.id
_entity.type
_entity.pdbx_description
1 polymer ?
#
loop_
_entity_poly.entity_id
_entity_poly.type
_entity_poly.pdbx_seq_one_letter_code
_entity_poly.pdbx_strand_id
1 'polypeptide(L)'
;MYLRFFPENATSIEHAEVILEKNDTPEDIKAFMNQHQCFKLFVSGAFGFDQDKLPFDEPADFIEAITIQCSKIRDLTPLYFLKNIKKICLEGNPDIKGRLDLHQFQHLERVDFYDSIKNITSLFDHKNLKAVYIEPKKLKCLSIEEENHTIEHLGLSNSHIADIADMQKLPALKSIELAYLPKITNISFLLRCKQISEIQICSCKKIENLIETLSKLDSLTSITL
;
A
#
# COMPACT_ATOMS: atom_id res chain seq x y z
N MET A 1 -28.53 8.40 7.52
CA MET A 1 -27.09 8.64 7.72
C MET A 1 -26.65 7.74 8.85
N TYR A 2 -25.82 6.75 8.55
CA TYR A 2 -25.35 5.74 9.53
C TYR A 2 -23.83 5.87 9.81
N LEU A 3 -23.21 6.93 9.29
CA LEU A 3 -21.79 7.23 9.47
C LEU A 3 -21.36 7.14 10.94
N ARG A 4 -20.32 6.35 11.15
CA ARG A 4 -19.67 6.13 12.44
C ARG A 4 -18.18 5.87 12.22
N PHE A 5 -17.44 5.75 13.31
CA PHE A 5 -16.01 5.47 13.28
C PHE A 5 -15.68 3.98 13.37
N PHE A 6 -14.56 3.59 12.76
CA PHE A 6 -13.83 2.37 13.05
C PHE A 6 -12.45 2.71 13.63
N PRO A 7 -11.99 2.04 14.70
CA PRO A 7 -12.81 1.21 15.59
C PRO A 7 -13.82 2.08 16.36
N GLU A 8 -14.97 1.52 16.74
CA GLU A 8 -16.06 2.28 17.38
C GLU A 8 -15.66 2.92 18.73
N ASN A 9 -14.63 2.36 19.38
CA ASN A 9 -14.08 2.83 20.65
C ASN A 9 -12.79 3.65 20.48
N ALA A 10 -12.51 4.19 19.28
CA ALA A 10 -11.34 5.03 19.05
C ALA A 10 -11.34 6.22 20.02
N THR A 11 -10.33 6.28 20.89
CA THR A 11 -10.11 7.38 21.84
C THR A 11 -9.44 8.59 21.21
N SER A 12 -8.97 8.45 19.95
CA SER A 12 -8.29 9.48 19.16
C SER A 12 -8.67 9.33 17.68
N ILE A 13 -8.88 10.46 16.99
CA ILE A 13 -9.10 10.50 15.54
C ILE A 13 -7.89 10.01 14.73
N GLU A 14 -6.70 10.02 15.32
CA GLU A 14 -5.46 9.57 14.67
C GLU A 14 -5.56 8.12 14.17
N HIS A 15 -6.31 7.28 14.90
CA HIS A 15 -6.52 5.87 14.58
C HIS A 15 -7.95 5.58 14.08
N ALA A 16 -8.82 6.59 14.00
CA ALA A 16 -10.19 6.44 13.56
C ALA A 16 -10.33 6.58 12.04
N GLU A 17 -11.24 5.83 11.43
CA GLU A 17 -11.66 5.98 10.03
C GLU A 17 -13.19 6.09 9.99
N VAL A 18 -13.72 6.92 9.08
CA VAL A 18 -15.16 7.03 8.84
C VAL A 18 -15.60 5.83 8.02
N ILE A 19 -16.55 5.06 8.54
CA ILE A 19 -17.11 3.90 7.82
C ILE A 19 -18.08 4.40 6.75
N LEU A 20 -17.87 3.97 5.51
CA LEU A 20 -18.81 4.15 4.41
C LEU A 20 -19.88 3.06 4.45
N GLU A 21 -21.15 3.44 4.63
CA GLU A 21 -22.27 2.52 4.47
C GLU A 21 -22.95 2.66 3.12
N LYS A 22 -23.76 1.66 2.78
CA LYS A 22 -24.43 1.50 1.49
C LYS A 22 -25.20 2.74 1.01
N ASN A 23 -25.77 3.52 1.93
CA ASN A 23 -26.67 4.62 1.61
C ASN A 23 -26.08 6.01 1.93
N ASP A 24 -24.82 6.10 2.34
CA ASP A 24 -24.21 7.41 2.62
C ASP A 24 -23.80 8.08 1.31
N THR A 25 -24.15 9.36 1.18
CA THR A 25 -23.83 10.19 0.01
C THR A 25 -22.46 10.89 0.19
N PRO A 26 -21.79 11.33 -0.88
CA PRO A 26 -20.60 12.17 -0.78
C PRO A 26 -20.78 13.39 0.12
N GLU A 27 -21.96 14.03 0.08
CA GLU A 27 -22.30 15.18 0.92
C GLU A 27 -22.38 14.80 2.40
N ASP A 28 -23.01 13.67 2.73
CA ASP A 28 -23.10 13.14 4.08
C ASP A 28 -21.69 12.86 4.63
N ILE A 29 -20.86 12.16 3.84
CA ILE A 29 -19.48 11.83 4.21
C ILE A 29 -18.70 13.12 4.46
N LYS A 30 -18.80 14.10 3.55
CA LYS A 30 -18.12 15.39 3.69
C LYS A 30 -18.56 16.14 4.94
N ALA A 31 -19.86 16.20 5.22
CA ALA A 31 -20.39 16.88 6.40
C ALA A 31 -19.86 16.24 7.70
N PHE A 32 -19.90 14.91 7.78
CA PHE A 32 -19.43 14.16 8.93
C PHE A 32 -17.91 14.29 9.14
N MET A 33 -17.12 14.11 8.07
CA MET A 33 -15.66 14.26 8.12
C MET A 33 -15.26 15.66 8.61
N ASN A 34 -15.93 16.71 8.13
CA ASN A 34 -15.69 18.09 8.56
C ASN A 34 -16.11 18.32 10.03
N GLN A 35 -17.26 17.80 10.44
CA GLN A 35 -17.71 17.92 11.84
C GLN A 35 -16.71 17.29 12.82
N HIS A 36 -16.09 16.17 12.43
CA HIS A 36 -15.23 15.40 13.31
C HIS A 36 -13.72 15.54 13.04
N GLN A 37 -13.33 16.34 12.04
CA GLN A 37 -11.94 16.52 11.62
C GLN A 37 -11.22 15.19 11.31
N CYS A 38 -11.93 14.25 10.68
CA CYS A 38 -11.40 12.94 10.30
C CYS A 38 -11.59 12.72 8.80
N PHE A 39 -10.49 12.61 8.06
CA PHE A 39 -10.48 12.58 6.59
C PHE A 39 -10.06 11.23 6.01
N LYS A 40 -10.23 10.18 6.81
CA LYS A 40 -9.88 8.80 6.47
C LYS A 40 -11.15 7.99 6.29
N LEU A 41 -11.31 7.35 5.13
CA LEU A 41 -12.49 6.59 4.78
C LEU A 41 -12.20 5.10 4.83
N PHE A 42 -13.09 4.34 5.49
CA PHE A 42 -13.04 2.89 5.52
C PHE A 42 -14.26 2.30 4.84
N VAL A 43 -14.04 1.46 3.83
CA VAL A 43 -15.08 0.85 3.04
C VAL A 43 -14.98 -0.66 3.20
N SER A 44 -15.95 -1.31 3.83
CA SER A 44 -15.86 -2.75 4.09
C SER A 44 -17.17 -3.47 3.86
N GLY A 45 -17.07 -4.64 3.22
CA GLY A 45 -18.21 -5.55 3.07
C GLY A 45 -18.73 -6.08 4.41
N ALA A 46 -17.86 -6.18 5.41
CA ALA A 46 -18.25 -6.58 6.77
C ALA A 46 -19.13 -5.52 7.46
N PHE A 47 -19.00 -4.25 7.05
CA PHE A 47 -19.81 -3.12 7.53
C PHE A 47 -20.99 -2.81 6.60
N GLY A 48 -21.37 -3.74 5.72
CA GLY A 48 -22.60 -3.66 4.93
C GLY A 48 -22.45 -2.97 3.57
N PHE A 49 -21.25 -2.52 3.20
CA PHE A 49 -21.02 -1.98 1.85
C PHE A 49 -21.06 -3.10 0.81
N ASP A 50 -22.00 -3.05 -0.13
CA ASP A 50 -22.26 -4.11 -1.11
C ASP A 50 -22.26 -3.66 -2.57
N GLN A 51 -21.84 -2.42 -2.84
CA GLN A 51 -21.77 -1.86 -4.20
C GLN A 51 -20.48 -2.27 -4.92
N ASP A 52 -20.50 -2.23 -6.25
CA ASP A 52 -19.36 -2.61 -7.09
C ASP A 52 -18.33 -1.49 -7.32
N LYS A 53 -18.69 -0.26 -6.93
CA LYS A 53 -17.85 0.94 -7.01
C LYS A 53 -18.17 1.91 -5.87
N LEU A 54 -17.25 2.84 -5.58
CA LEU A 54 -17.46 3.90 -4.60
C LEU A 54 -18.45 4.96 -5.13
N PRO A 55 -19.17 5.68 -4.24
CA PRO A 55 -20.19 6.66 -4.63
C PRO A 55 -19.61 8.03 -5.04
N PHE A 56 -18.37 8.09 -5.56
CA PHE A 56 -17.75 9.35 -5.97
C PHE A 56 -17.78 9.50 -7.50
N ASP A 57 -18.47 10.52 -7.97
CA ASP A 57 -18.56 10.95 -9.37
C ASP A 57 -18.17 12.43 -9.57
N GLU A 58 -17.86 13.12 -8.48
CA GLU A 58 -17.32 14.48 -8.42
C GLU A 58 -16.11 14.55 -7.47
N PRO A 59 -15.22 15.56 -7.59
CA PRO A 59 -14.04 15.69 -6.74
C PRO A 59 -14.36 15.67 -5.23
N ALA A 60 -13.75 14.72 -4.51
CA ALA A 60 -13.86 14.55 -3.07
C ALA A 60 -12.49 14.79 -2.41
N ASP A 61 -11.97 15.99 -2.62
CA ASP A 61 -10.63 16.43 -2.21
C ASP A 61 -10.43 16.56 -0.70
N PHE A 62 -11.47 16.28 0.09
CA PHE A 62 -11.40 16.22 1.54
C PHE A 62 -10.92 14.86 2.06
N ILE A 63 -10.83 13.82 1.22
CA ILE A 63 -10.38 12.49 1.64
C ILE A 63 -8.86 12.39 1.49
N GLU A 64 -8.18 12.10 2.60
CA GLU A 64 -6.72 11.97 2.67
C GLU A 64 -6.25 10.52 2.71
N ALA A 65 -7.08 9.59 3.19
CA ALA A 65 -6.78 8.17 3.15
C ALA A 65 -8.03 7.36 2.87
N ILE A 66 -7.86 6.25 2.14
CA ILE A 66 -8.91 5.25 1.97
C ILE A 66 -8.37 3.85 2.25
N THR A 67 -9.16 3.09 3.00
CA THR A 67 -8.98 1.66 3.18
C THR A 67 -10.20 0.97 2.58
N ILE A 68 -10.00 0.08 1.61
CA ILE A 68 -11.06 -0.69 0.97
C ILE A 68 -10.87 -2.16 1.29
N GLN A 69 -11.83 -2.71 2.03
CA GLN A 69 -11.94 -4.12 2.41
C GLN A 69 -13.26 -4.72 1.92
N CYS A 70 -13.48 -4.75 0.60
CA CYS A 70 -14.77 -5.17 0.05
C CYS A 70 -14.64 -6.04 -1.21
N SER A 71 -15.03 -7.30 -1.08
CA SER A 71 -15.01 -8.26 -2.17
C SER A 71 -16.03 -7.98 -3.28
N LYS A 72 -16.92 -6.98 -3.13
CA LYS A 72 -17.84 -6.55 -4.19
C LYS A 72 -17.28 -5.44 -5.06
N ILE A 73 -16.32 -4.65 -4.58
CA ILE A 73 -15.72 -3.59 -5.38
C ILE A 73 -14.92 -4.21 -6.54
N ARG A 74 -15.22 -3.73 -7.74
CA ARG A 74 -14.62 -4.15 -9.01
C ARG A 74 -14.11 -2.97 -9.82
N ASP A 75 -14.73 -1.80 -9.66
CA ASP A 75 -14.37 -0.58 -10.36
C ASP A 75 -13.75 0.44 -9.39
N LEU A 76 -12.48 0.75 -9.65
CA LEU A 76 -11.70 1.74 -8.89
C LEU A 76 -11.69 3.12 -9.56
N THR A 77 -12.39 3.31 -10.68
CA THR A 77 -12.46 4.62 -11.37
C THR A 77 -12.85 5.76 -10.43
N PRO A 78 -13.78 5.58 -9.47
CA PRO A 78 -14.10 6.62 -8.50
C PRO A 78 -12.91 7.13 -7.64
N LEU A 79 -11.85 6.33 -7.47
CA LEU A 79 -10.66 6.78 -6.73
C LEU A 79 -10.05 8.03 -7.39
N TYR A 80 -10.15 8.19 -8.71
CA TYR A 80 -9.57 9.33 -9.41
C TYR A 80 -10.21 10.67 -9.03
N PHE A 81 -11.34 10.68 -8.31
CA PHE A 81 -11.93 11.90 -7.74
C PHE A 81 -11.32 12.31 -6.39
N LEU A 82 -10.44 11.50 -5.78
CA LEU A 82 -9.82 11.78 -4.49
C LEU A 82 -8.45 12.45 -4.69
N LYS A 83 -8.41 13.73 -5.10
CA LYS A 83 -7.14 14.34 -5.55
C LYS A 83 -6.10 14.57 -4.45
N ASN A 84 -6.54 14.74 -3.21
CA ASN A 84 -5.67 14.96 -2.05
C ASN A 84 -5.30 13.67 -1.30
N ILE A 85 -5.57 12.50 -1.89
CA ILE A 85 -5.30 11.23 -1.24
C ILE A 85 -3.79 11.02 -1.04
N LYS A 86 -3.43 10.71 0.21
CA LYS A 86 -2.07 10.43 0.67
C LYS A 86 -1.83 8.95 0.90
N LYS A 87 -2.89 8.18 1.21
CA LYS A 87 -2.82 6.74 1.46
C LYS A 87 -3.95 5.97 0.78
N ILE A 88 -3.59 4.89 0.09
CA ILE A 88 -4.56 3.92 -0.43
C ILE A 88 -4.22 2.53 0.12
N CYS A 89 -5.17 1.91 0.82
CA CYS A 89 -5.10 0.52 1.25
C CYS A 89 -6.19 -0.30 0.55
N LEU A 90 -5.81 -1.43 -0.06
CA LEU A 90 -6.72 -2.36 -0.74
C LEU A 90 -6.50 -3.79 -0.18
N GLU A 91 -7.59 -4.36 0.32
CA GLU A 91 -7.64 -5.69 0.93
C GLU A 91 -8.97 -6.39 0.60
N GLY A 92 -8.97 -7.72 0.47
CA GLY A 92 -10.16 -8.47 0.11
C GLY A 92 -10.80 -8.09 -1.24
N ASN A 93 -10.03 -7.55 -2.20
CA ASN A 93 -10.49 -7.14 -3.54
C ASN A 93 -9.90 -8.02 -4.67
N PRO A 94 -10.32 -9.30 -4.82
CA PRO A 94 -9.65 -10.25 -5.70
C PRO A 94 -9.86 -10.01 -7.22
N ASP A 95 -10.95 -9.35 -7.64
CA ASP A 95 -11.32 -9.25 -9.06
C ASP A 95 -11.46 -7.79 -9.55
N ILE A 96 -10.64 -6.87 -9.04
CA ILE A 96 -10.58 -5.50 -9.58
C ILE A 96 -10.35 -5.53 -11.09
N LYS A 97 -11.22 -4.86 -11.85
CA LYS A 97 -11.13 -4.68 -13.29
C LYS A 97 -10.39 -3.39 -13.63
N GLY A 98 -9.79 -3.34 -14.81
CA GLY A 98 -9.10 -2.15 -15.29
C GLY A 98 -7.73 -1.94 -14.65
N ARG A 99 -7.12 -0.79 -14.95
CA ARG A 99 -5.79 -0.38 -14.51
C ARG A 99 -5.91 0.79 -13.54
N LEU A 100 -5.15 0.74 -12.45
CA LEU A 100 -4.98 1.86 -11.53
C LEU A 100 -3.61 2.49 -11.80
N ASP A 101 -3.62 3.68 -12.38
CA ASP A 101 -2.41 4.46 -12.64
C ASP A 101 -2.14 5.40 -11.47
N LEU A 102 -1.08 5.13 -10.71
CA LEU A 102 -0.81 5.88 -9.49
C LEU A 102 -0.35 7.32 -9.75
N HIS A 103 0.14 7.65 -10.95
CA HIS A 103 0.51 9.02 -11.33
C HIS A 103 -0.65 10.02 -11.24
N GLN A 104 -1.90 9.53 -11.23
CA GLN A 104 -3.08 10.37 -11.07
C GLN A 104 -3.24 10.95 -9.65
N PHE A 105 -2.49 10.43 -8.67
CA PHE A 105 -2.56 10.82 -7.26
C PHE A 105 -1.32 11.60 -6.83
N GLN A 106 -1.31 12.90 -7.10
CA GLN A 106 -0.13 13.75 -6.92
C GLN A 106 0.37 13.83 -5.47
N HIS A 107 -0.50 13.57 -4.49
CA HIS A 107 -0.16 13.63 -3.06
C HIS A 107 0.03 12.25 -2.43
N LEU A 108 0.03 11.17 -3.21
CA LEU A 108 0.10 9.81 -2.69
C LEU A 108 1.50 9.51 -2.12
N GLU A 109 1.53 9.17 -0.83
CA GLU A 109 2.75 8.87 -0.07
C GLU A 109 2.83 7.40 0.33
N ARG A 110 1.68 6.71 0.47
CA ARG A 110 1.63 5.33 0.93
C ARG A 110 0.64 4.47 0.15
N VAL A 111 1.04 3.25 -0.16
CA VAL A 111 0.15 2.21 -0.64
C VAL A 111 0.33 0.90 0.10
N ASP A 112 -0.80 0.26 0.41
CA ASP A 112 -0.87 -1.06 1.05
C ASP A 112 -1.80 -1.94 0.21
N PHE A 113 -1.26 -2.90 -0.54
CA PHE A 113 -2.02 -3.74 -1.48
C PHE A 113 -1.83 -5.22 -1.17
N TYR A 114 -2.78 -5.82 -0.47
CA TYR A 114 -2.70 -7.22 0.01
C TYR A 114 -3.32 -8.25 -0.96
N ASP A 115 -3.81 -7.79 -2.11
CA ASP A 115 -4.42 -8.64 -3.12
C ASP A 115 -3.65 -8.72 -4.43
N SER A 116 -4.09 -9.66 -5.28
CA SER A 116 -3.55 -9.87 -6.63
C SER A 116 -3.95 -8.73 -7.58
N ILE A 117 -3.47 -7.52 -7.34
CA ILE A 117 -3.77 -6.40 -8.22
C ILE A 117 -2.82 -6.46 -9.42
N LYS A 118 -3.31 -7.08 -10.50
CA LYS A 118 -2.54 -7.33 -11.72
C LYS A 118 -2.20 -6.06 -12.50
N ASN A 119 -2.93 -4.98 -12.25
CA ASN A 119 -2.98 -3.82 -13.13
C ASN A 119 -2.72 -2.51 -12.37
N ILE A 120 -1.86 -2.54 -11.34
CA ILE A 120 -1.29 -1.31 -10.78
C ILE A 120 -0.06 -0.98 -11.57
N THR A 121 0.01 0.25 -12.04
CA THR A 121 1.18 0.74 -12.72
C THR A 121 1.72 1.95 -12.01
N SER A 122 2.97 2.24 -12.35
CA SER A 122 3.66 3.39 -11.86
C SER A 122 3.84 3.40 -10.34
N LEU A 123 4.12 2.22 -9.79
CA LEU A 123 4.37 2.03 -8.36
C LEU A 123 5.78 2.49 -7.98
N PHE A 124 6.78 2.08 -8.76
CA PHE A 124 8.20 2.32 -8.46
C PHE A 124 8.78 3.56 -9.17
N ASP A 125 8.06 4.17 -10.10
CA ASP A 125 8.41 5.47 -10.73
C ASP A 125 7.66 6.66 -10.08
N HIS A 126 6.76 6.40 -9.11
CA HIS A 126 5.97 7.44 -8.47
C HIS A 126 6.85 8.40 -7.66
N LYS A 127 6.70 9.70 -7.92
CA LYS A 127 7.60 10.76 -7.42
C LYS A 127 7.42 11.13 -5.95
N ASN A 128 6.34 10.67 -5.31
CA ASN A 128 6.01 11.03 -3.92
C ASN A 128 5.78 9.81 -3.01
N LEU A 129 5.80 8.58 -3.55
CA LEU A 129 5.59 7.40 -2.72
C LEU A 129 6.80 7.20 -1.80
N LYS A 130 6.52 7.10 -0.51
CA LYS A 130 7.50 6.84 0.56
C LYS A 130 7.39 5.41 1.10
N ALA A 131 6.18 4.87 1.12
CA ALA A 131 5.89 3.56 1.71
C ALA A 131 5.07 2.69 0.75
N VAL A 132 5.57 1.50 0.47
CA VAL A 132 4.94 0.54 -0.44
C VAL A 132 4.90 -0.83 0.22
N TYR A 133 3.71 -1.37 0.46
CA TYR A 133 3.52 -2.73 0.97
C TYR A 133 2.63 -3.49 0.02
N ILE A 134 3.12 -4.59 -0.57
CA ILE A 134 2.41 -5.30 -1.62
C ILE A 134 2.51 -6.82 -1.50
N GLU A 135 1.45 -7.50 -1.97
CA GLU A 135 1.39 -8.95 -2.18
C GLU A 135 1.33 -9.33 -3.66
N PRO A 136 2.46 -9.27 -4.40
CA PRO A 136 2.49 -9.51 -5.84
C PRO A 136 2.44 -11.00 -6.16
N LYS A 137 1.32 -11.66 -5.85
CA LYS A 137 1.09 -13.11 -5.95
C LYS A 137 1.41 -13.72 -7.32
N LYS A 138 1.29 -12.92 -8.39
CA LYS A 138 1.44 -13.35 -9.80
C LYS A 138 2.71 -12.85 -10.48
N LEU A 139 3.49 -11.99 -9.84
CA LEU A 139 4.75 -11.51 -10.41
C LEU A 139 5.86 -12.54 -10.19
N LYS A 140 6.76 -12.64 -11.17
CA LYS A 140 7.98 -13.47 -11.08
C LYS A 140 9.23 -12.62 -10.80
N CYS A 141 9.19 -11.35 -11.17
CA CYS A 141 10.21 -10.34 -10.93
C CYS A 141 9.51 -9.00 -10.67
N LEU A 142 10.23 -8.09 -10.02
CA LEU A 142 9.90 -6.66 -10.06
C LEU A 142 10.50 -6.07 -11.33
N SER A 143 9.89 -4.98 -11.81
CA SER A 143 10.45 -4.17 -12.89
C SER A 143 10.50 -2.73 -12.40
N ILE A 144 11.70 -2.26 -12.15
CA ILE A 144 11.96 -0.87 -11.72
C ILE A 144 12.78 -0.24 -12.83
N GLU A 145 12.19 0.67 -13.60
CA GLU A 145 12.82 1.19 -14.82
C GLU A 145 13.94 2.20 -14.49
N GLU A 146 13.67 3.13 -13.58
CA GLU A 146 14.58 4.22 -13.19
C GLU A 146 14.89 4.19 -11.67
N GLU A 147 15.92 4.93 -11.25
CA GLU A 147 16.19 5.09 -9.82
C GLU A 147 15.04 5.86 -9.12
N ASN A 148 14.52 5.29 -8.04
CA ASN A 148 13.53 5.94 -7.20
C ASN A 148 14.18 6.45 -5.90
N HIS A 149 14.16 7.77 -5.73
CA HIS A 149 14.76 8.43 -4.57
C HIS A 149 13.76 8.77 -3.45
N THR A 150 12.52 8.27 -3.52
CA THR A 150 11.46 8.63 -2.57
C THR A 150 10.98 7.46 -1.72
N ILE A 151 11.03 6.22 -2.22
CA ILE A 151 10.59 5.04 -1.47
C ILE A 151 11.60 4.74 -0.36
N GLU A 152 11.14 4.91 0.88
CA GLU A 152 11.92 4.69 2.10
C GLU A 152 11.57 3.35 2.77
N HIS A 153 10.34 2.87 2.59
CA HIS A 153 9.84 1.63 3.19
C HIS A 153 9.22 0.72 2.13
N LEU A 154 9.70 -0.52 2.05
CA LEU A 154 9.18 -1.52 1.11
C LEU A 154 8.88 -2.85 1.80
N GLY A 155 7.63 -3.27 1.76
CA GLY A 155 7.19 -4.60 2.17
C GLY A 155 6.76 -5.45 0.98
N LEU A 156 7.33 -6.64 0.85
CA LEU A 156 6.94 -7.67 -0.11
C LEU A 156 6.56 -8.93 0.63
N SER A 157 5.29 -9.33 0.53
CA SER A 157 4.80 -10.56 1.15
C SER A 157 4.12 -11.49 0.15
N ASN A 158 4.02 -12.78 0.51
CA ASN A 158 3.17 -13.77 -0.16
C ASN A 158 3.33 -13.81 -1.69
N SER A 159 4.58 -13.84 -2.18
CA SER A 159 4.89 -13.77 -3.60
C SER A 159 5.79 -14.89 -4.10
N HIS A 160 5.66 -15.21 -5.39
CA HIS A 160 6.53 -16.14 -6.10
C HIS A 160 7.62 -15.43 -6.91
N ILE A 161 7.92 -14.17 -6.57
CA ILE A 161 9.07 -13.46 -7.12
C ILE A 161 10.35 -14.23 -6.79
N ALA A 162 11.20 -14.39 -7.80
CA ALA A 162 12.50 -15.03 -7.68
C ALA A 162 13.65 -14.03 -7.89
N ASP A 163 13.40 -12.98 -8.69
CA ASP A 163 14.38 -11.94 -8.99
C ASP A 163 13.92 -10.59 -8.43
N ILE A 164 14.75 -10.06 -7.53
CA ILE A 164 14.61 -8.76 -6.86
C ILE A 164 15.83 -7.86 -7.07
N ALA A 165 16.68 -8.16 -8.05
CA ALA A 165 17.91 -7.40 -8.29
C ALA A 165 17.63 -5.91 -8.59
N ASP A 166 16.51 -5.62 -9.28
CA ASP A 166 16.07 -4.26 -9.60
C ASP A 166 15.83 -3.38 -8.36
N MET A 167 15.63 -3.96 -7.17
CA MET A 167 15.50 -3.21 -5.92
C MET A 167 16.75 -2.40 -5.55
N GLN A 168 17.90 -2.67 -6.18
CA GLN A 168 19.08 -1.81 -6.08
C GLN A 168 18.83 -0.37 -6.57
N LYS A 169 17.79 -0.15 -7.37
CA LYS A 169 17.34 1.16 -7.87
C LYS A 169 16.49 1.92 -6.84
N LEU A 170 16.45 1.48 -5.59
CA LEU A 170 15.78 2.16 -4.47
C LEU A 170 16.85 2.68 -3.48
N PRO A 171 17.69 3.67 -3.85
CA PRO A 171 18.78 4.15 -3.00
C PRO A 171 18.32 4.85 -1.70
N ALA A 172 17.06 5.29 -1.63
CA ALA A 172 16.46 5.91 -0.45
C ALA A 172 15.89 4.91 0.56
N LEU A 173 15.94 3.61 0.28
CA LEU A 173 15.34 2.58 1.12
C LEU A 173 16.01 2.53 2.50
N LYS A 174 15.20 2.71 3.55
CA LYS A 174 15.58 2.68 4.97
C LYS A 174 15.12 1.40 5.67
N SER A 175 13.97 0.87 5.26
CA SER A 175 13.37 -0.32 5.86
C SER A 175 12.85 -1.27 4.79
N ILE A 176 13.10 -2.56 4.98
CA ILE A 176 12.61 -3.61 4.10
C ILE A 176 11.97 -4.75 4.88
N GLU A 177 10.81 -5.20 4.41
CA GLU A 177 10.15 -6.41 4.88
C GLU A 177 10.01 -7.42 3.74
N LEU A 178 10.57 -8.62 3.92
CA LEU A 178 10.48 -9.73 2.98
C LEU A 178 9.82 -10.91 3.70
N ALA A 179 8.57 -11.22 3.38
CA ALA A 179 7.80 -12.27 4.06
C ALA A 179 7.27 -13.31 3.07
N TYR A 180 7.46 -14.60 3.38
CA TYR A 180 6.90 -15.70 2.58
C TYR A 180 7.30 -15.64 1.09
N LEU A 181 8.59 -15.40 0.82
CA LEU A 181 9.16 -15.41 -0.53
C LEU A 181 9.99 -16.69 -0.75
N PRO A 182 9.37 -17.82 -1.16
CA PRO A 182 10.03 -19.14 -1.19
C PRO A 182 11.05 -19.31 -2.33
N LYS A 183 11.19 -18.33 -3.23
CA LYS A 183 12.06 -18.41 -4.41
C LYS A 183 13.22 -17.44 -4.41
N ILE A 184 13.26 -16.46 -3.51
CA ILE A 184 14.40 -15.54 -3.45
C ILE A 184 15.61 -16.26 -2.89
N THR A 185 16.74 -16.15 -3.60
CA THR A 185 18.01 -16.77 -3.21
C THR A 185 19.10 -15.75 -2.89
N ASN A 186 18.92 -14.51 -3.34
CA ASN A 186 19.95 -13.48 -3.26
C ASN A 186 19.37 -12.13 -2.82
N ILE A 187 19.98 -11.53 -1.79
CA ILE A 187 19.61 -10.19 -1.26
C ILE A 187 20.74 -9.15 -1.37
N SER A 188 21.73 -9.37 -2.23
CA SER A 188 22.91 -8.50 -2.37
C SER A 188 22.60 -7.09 -2.86
N PHE A 189 21.40 -6.87 -3.43
CA PHE A 189 20.91 -5.53 -3.77
C PHE A 189 20.92 -4.58 -2.56
N LEU A 190 20.76 -5.11 -1.33
CA LEU A 190 20.80 -4.32 -0.10
C LEU A 190 22.12 -3.58 0.09
N LEU A 191 23.23 -4.10 -0.46
CA LEU A 191 24.55 -3.43 -0.43
C LEU A 191 24.57 -2.11 -1.23
N ARG A 192 23.54 -1.86 -2.07
CA ARG A 192 23.34 -0.59 -2.80
C ARG A 192 22.41 0.37 -2.07
N CYS A 193 21.58 -0.11 -1.15
CA CYS A 193 20.65 0.68 -0.35
C CYS A 193 21.38 1.29 0.86
N LYS A 194 22.14 2.37 0.64
CA LYS A 194 23.04 2.96 1.65
C LYS A 194 22.35 3.48 2.92
N GLN A 195 21.04 3.67 2.90
CA GLN A 195 20.26 4.13 4.04
C GLN A 195 19.57 3.00 4.80
N ILE A 196 19.73 1.74 4.38
CA ILE A 196 19.03 0.60 4.99
C ILE A 196 19.47 0.44 6.45
N SER A 197 18.51 0.55 7.36
CA SER A 197 18.75 0.43 8.80
C SER A 197 17.88 -0.62 9.48
N GLU A 198 16.82 -1.04 8.80
CA GLU A 198 15.84 -1.99 9.32
C GLU A 198 15.57 -3.10 8.29
N ILE A 199 15.74 -4.35 8.73
CA ILE A 199 15.49 -5.52 7.89
C ILE A 199 14.60 -6.50 8.65
N GLN A 200 13.46 -6.84 8.06
CA GLN A 200 12.63 -7.96 8.48
C GLN A 200 12.58 -9.00 7.37
N ILE A 201 13.00 -10.21 7.67
CA ILE A 201 12.90 -11.35 6.76
C ILE A 201 12.14 -12.44 7.50
N CYS A 202 11.05 -12.93 6.93
CA CYS A 202 10.28 -14.02 7.50
C CYS A 202 9.98 -15.06 6.42
N SER A 203 10.18 -16.34 6.74
CA SER A 203 9.81 -17.45 5.84
C SER A 203 10.43 -17.38 4.43
N CYS A 204 11.61 -16.77 4.28
CA CYS A 204 12.37 -16.69 3.03
C CYS A 204 13.53 -17.71 3.01
N LYS A 205 13.18 -19.00 3.03
CA LYS A 205 14.10 -20.09 3.38
C LYS A 205 15.24 -20.37 2.39
N LYS A 206 15.21 -19.79 1.20
CA LYS A 206 16.17 -20.07 0.12
C LYS A 206 17.25 -19.01 -0.03
N ILE A 207 17.28 -17.97 0.79
CA ILE A 207 18.33 -16.94 0.73
C ILE A 207 19.67 -17.57 1.12
N GLU A 208 20.58 -17.68 0.16
CA GLU A 208 21.88 -18.35 0.33
C GLU A 208 22.93 -17.38 0.88
N ASN A 209 22.86 -16.10 0.50
CA ASN A 209 23.84 -15.08 0.86
C ASN A 209 23.41 -14.18 2.04
N LEU A 210 22.51 -14.68 2.90
CA LEU A 210 21.94 -13.90 4.02
C LEU A 210 23.03 -13.37 4.95
N ILE A 211 23.81 -14.28 5.57
CA ILE A 211 24.84 -13.92 6.55
C ILE A 211 25.92 -13.03 5.90
N GLU A 212 26.38 -13.42 4.71
CA GLU A 212 27.41 -12.65 3.98
C GLU A 212 26.97 -11.22 3.70
N THR A 213 25.73 -11.04 3.22
CA THR A 213 25.20 -9.71 2.90
C THR A 213 25.02 -8.87 4.16
N LEU A 214 24.35 -9.43 5.19
CA LEU A 214 24.08 -8.70 6.43
C LEU A 214 25.38 -8.28 7.16
N SER A 215 26.44 -9.09 7.08
CA SER A 215 27.75 -8.77 7.68
C SER A 215 28.45 -7.55 7.10
N LYS A 216 28.01 -7.08 5.91
CA LYS A 216 28.59 -5.93 5.18
C LYS A 216 27.74 -4.65 5.30
N LEU A 217 26.64 -4.70 6.04
CA LEU A 217 25.73 -3.57 6.21
C LEU A 217 26.01 -2.86 7.55
N ASP A 218 26.86 -1.83 7.50
CA ASP A 218 27.28 -1.07 8.70
C ASP A 218 26.16 -0.18 9.28
N SER A 219 25.07 0.04 8.54
CA SER A 219 23.97 0.95 8.89
C SER A 219 22.81 0.29 9.65
N LEU A 220 22.87 -1.03 9.89
CA LEU A 220 21.77 -1.77 10.51
C LEU A 220 21.60 -1.43 12.00
N THR A 221 20.35 -1.14 12.36
CA THR A 221 19.92 -0.82 13.72
C THR A 221 18.88 -1.83 14.25
N SER A 222 18.13 -2.48 13.36
CA SER A 222 17.13 -3.48 13.70
C SER A 222 17.11 -4.60 12.66
N ILE A 223 17.11 -5.85 13.13
CA ILE A 223 17.06 -7.05 12.28
C ILE A 223 16.13 -8.08 12.94
N THR A 224 15.16 -8.57 12.17
CA THR A 224 14.26 -9.68 12.54
C THR A 224 14.32 -10.75 11.44
N LEU A 225 14.53 -12.01 11.82
CA LEU A 225 14.72 -13.16 10.90
C LEU A 225 13.77 -14.33 11.20
#